data_AF-A0A0Q4RLB0-F1
#
_entry.id   AF-A0A0Q4RLB0-F1
#
_cell.length_a   1.000
_cell.length_b   1.000
_cell.length_c   1.000
_cell.angle_alpha   90.00
_cell.angle_beta   90.00
_cell.angle_gamma   90.00
#
_symmetry.space_group_name_H-M   'P 1'
#
loop_
_entity.id
_entity.type
_entity.pdbx_description
1 polymer ?
#
loop_
_entity_poly.entity_id
_entity_poly.type
_entity_poly.pdbx_seq_one_letter_code
_entity_poly.pdbx_strand_id
1 'polypeptide(L)' 'MAPQKNTESTLEERAFECAKTLLQKYQNPDLKLEENSNLEDSYTILITLLYTQELETEEQSAIATIIDEMKLLDGNR' A
#
# COMPACT_ATOMS: atom_id res chain seq x y z
N MET A 1 22.19 14.92 21.83
CA MET A 1 22.15 15.26 20.39
C MET A 1 21.22 14.25 19.73
N ALA A 2 20.05 14.67 19.25
CA ALA A 2 19.11 13.81 18.55
C ALA A 2 19.55 13.70 17.07
N PRO A 3 19.75 12.50 16.51
CA PRO A 3 20.06 12.37 15.10
C PRO A 3 18.81 12.65 14.26
N GLN A 4 19.04 13.38 13.18
CA GLN A 4 18.07 13.95 12.28
C GLN A 4 17.33 12.87 11.45
N LYS A 5 16.00 13.04 11.36
CA LYS A 5 15.12 12.76 10.21
C LYS A 5 15.77 12.05 9.01
N ASN A 6 15.56 10.75 8.89
CA ASN A 6 15.45 10.03 7.63
C ASN A 6 14.28 9.07 7.80
N THR A 7 13.06 9.57 7.62
CA THR A 7 11.83 8.76 7.62
C THR A 7 11.76 8.00 6.31
N GLU A 8 12.64 7.02 6.11
CA GLU A 8 12.36 5.94 5.16
C GLU A 8 11.25 5.10 5.80
N SER A 9 10.00 5.43 5.49
CA SER A 9 8.88 4.58 5.86
C SER A 9 9.10 3.19 5.25
N THR A 10 8.94 2.17 6.09
CA THR A 10 9.08 0.78 5.63
C THR A 10 8.08 0.52 4.51
N LEU A 11 8.34 -0.49 3.66
CA LEU A 11 7.40 -0.87 2.62
C LEU A 11 6.01 -1.19 3.19
N GLU A 12 5.98 -1.80 4.38
CA GLU A 12 4.76 -2.10 5.13
C GLU A 12 3.98 -0.84 5.52
N GLU A 13 4.63 0.17 6.11
CA GLU A 13 3.97 1.43 6.44
C GLU A 13 3.42 2.14 5.19
N ARG A 14 4.19 2.13 4.08
CA ARG A 14 3.76 2.74 2.81
C ARG A 14 2.58 2.00 2.20
N ALA A 15 2.60 0.66 2.20
CA ALA A 15 1.49 -0.15 1.72
C ALA A 15 0.23 0.07 2.56
N PHE A 16 0.37 0.10 3.88
CA PHE A 16 -0.72 0.31 4.81
C PHE A 16 -1.38 1.68 4.63
N GLU A 17 -0.60 2.76 4.67
CA GLU A 17 -1.13 4.12 4.54
C GLU A 17 -1.72 4.37 3.14
N CYS A 18 -1.15 3.77 2.09
CA CYS A 18 -1.72 3.81 0.75
C CYS A 18 -3.08 3.09 0.69
N ALA A 19 -3.15 1.87 1.21
CA ALA A 19 -4.37 1.08 1.25
C ALA A 19 -5.48 1.78 2.04
N LYS A 20 -5.13 2.32 3.22
CA LYS A 20 -6.02 3.09 4.07
C LYS A 20 -6.58 4.32 3.35
N THR A 21 -5.71 5.10 2.72
CA THR A 21 -6.09 6.33 2.00
C THR A 21 -7.03 6.01 0.84
N LEU A 22 -6.70 5.00 0.03
CA LEU A 22 -7.50 4.63 -1.13
C LEU A 22 -8.83 4.00 -0.73
N LEU A 23 -8.87 3.18 0.33
CA LEU A 23 -10.13 2.66 0.87
C LEU A 23 -11.06 3.77 1.36
N GLN A 24 -10.50 4.82 1.99
CA GLN A 24 -11.28 5.97 2.41
C GLN A 24 -11.78 6.79 1.21
N LYS A 25 -10.97 6.96 0.16
CA LYS A 25 -11.32 7.73 -1.04
C LYS A 25 -12.39 7.03 -1.89
N TYR A 26 -12.24 5.73 -2.13
CA TYR A 26 -13.11 4.95 -3.02
C TYR A 26 -14.23 4.20 -2.30
N GLN A 27 -14.30 4.33 -0.97
CA GLN A 27 -15.32 3.71 -0.09
C GLN A 27 -15.76 2.32 -0.58
N ASN A 28 -14.87 1.34 -0.45
CA ASN A 28 -15.18 -0.03 -0.85
C ASN A 28 -15.75 -0.82 0.33
N PRO A 29 -17.05 -1.17 0.35
CA PRO A 29 -17.67 -1.87 1.48
C PRO A 29 -17.18 -3.32 1.63
N ASP A 30 -16.63 -3.91 0.56
CA ASP A 30 -16.16 -5.30 0.54
C ASP A 30 -14.71 -5.43 1.04
N LEU A 31 -13.99 -4.32 1.20
CA LEU A 31 -12.61 -4.30 1.66
C LEU A 31 -12.49 -3.62 3.03
N LYS A 32 -11.77 -4.26 3.94
CA LYS A 32 -11.48 -3.72 5.28
C LYS A 32 -10.01 -3.86 5.58
N LEU A 33 -9.41 -2.76 6.03
CA LEU A 33 -8.04 -2.72 6.54
C LEU A 33 -8.10 -2.55 8.05
N GLU A 34 -7.65 -3.56 8.80
CA GLU A 34 -7.53 -3.50 10.26
C GLU A 34 -6.24 -2.78 10.67
N GLU A 35 -6.17 -2.14 11.84
CA GLU A 35 -4.97 -1.39 12.27
C GLU A 35 -3.72 -2.27 12.46
N ASN A 36 -3.90 -3.57 12.62
CA ASN A 36 -2.85 -4.58 12.73
C ASN A 36 -2.67 -5.38 11.42
N SER A 37 -3.19 -4.88 10.30
CA SER A 37 -2.99 -5.49 8.98
C SER A 37 -1.51 -5.54 8.66
N ASN A 38 -1.05 -6.69 8.19
CA ASN A 38 0.33 -6.86 7.78
C ASN A 38 0.54 -6.32 6.34
N LEU A 39 1.79 -6.40 5.87
CA LEU A 39 2.14 -6.02 4.49
C LEU A 39 1.32 -6.77 3.43
N GLU A 40 1.05 -8.07 3.61
CA GLU A 40 0.31 -8.90 2.65
C GLU A 40 -1.18 -8.52 2.56
N ASP A 41 -1.80 -8.20 3.70
CA ASP A 41 -3.18 -7.72 3.77
C ASP A 41 -3.33 -6.38 3.04
N SER A 42 -2.44 -5.44 3.36
CA SER A 42 -2.40 -4.12 2.74
C SER A 42 -2.22 -4.24 1.22
N TYR A 43 -1.30 -5.11 0.79
CA TYR A 43 -1.04 -5.39 -0.61
C TYR A 43 -2.23 -6.02 -1.34
N THR A 44 -2.90 -6.98 -0.73
CA THR A 44 -4.10 -7.63 -1.28
C THR A 44 -5.21 -6.60 -1.53
N ILE A 45 -5.38 -5.66 -0.61
CA ILE A 45 -6.32 -4.54 -0.76
C ILE A 45 -5.91 -3.64 -1.92
N LEU A 46 -4.63 -3.25 -2.02
CA LEU A 46 -4.15 -2.41 -3.11
C LEU A 46 -4.36 -3.05 -4.49
N ILE A 47 -4.07 -4.36 -4.62
CA ILE A 47 -4.35 -5.12 -5.84
C ILE A 47 -5.84 -5.14 -6.13
N THR A 48 -6.68 -5.42 -5.12
CA THR A 48 -8.12 -5.48 -5.34
C THR A 48 -8.65 -4.12 -5.80
N LEU A 49 -8.17 -3.02 -5.22
CA LEU A 49 -8.53 -1.68 -5.64
C LEU A 49 -8.10 -1.38 -7.09
N LEU A 50 -6.91 -1.80 -7.51
CA LEU A 50 -6.46 -1.68 -8.91
C LEU A 50 -7.41 -2.36 -9.91
N TYR A 51 -7.97 -3.51 -9.55
CA TYR A 51 -8.81 -4.29 -10.46
C TYR A 51 -10.30 -3.97 -10.35
N THR A 52 -10.75 -3.37 -9.24
CA THR A 52 -12.18 -3.12 -8.97
C THR A 52 -12.57 -1.66 -9.09
N GLN A 53 -11.63 -0.73 -8.97
CA GLN A 53 -11.90 0.72 -8.99
C GLN A 53 -11.26 1.37 -10.21
N GLU A 54 -11.91 2.41 -10.73
CA GLU A 54 -11.32 3.32 -11.74
C GLU A 54 -10.38 4.32 -11.05
N LEU A 55 -9.21 3.83 -10.61
CA LEU A 55 -8.19 4.65 -9.97
C LEU A 55 -7.58 5.66 -10.94
N GLU A 56 -7.18 6.81 -10.42
CA GLU A 56 -6.44 7.81 -11.22
C GLU A 56 -5.02 7.32 -11.54
N THR A 57 -4.44 7.80 -12.63
CA THR A 57 -3.10 7.37 -13.08
C THR A 57 -2.03 7.49 -11.99
N GLU A 58 -2.09 8.56 -11.19
CA GLU A 58 -1.13 8.78 -10.09
C GLU A 58 -1.27 7.73 -8.99
N GLU A 59 -2.50 7.30 -8.69
CA GLU A 59 -2.77 6.27 -7.68
C GLU A 59 -2.38 4.89 -8.18
N GLN A 60 -2.69 4.59 -9.44
CA GLN A 60 -2.23 3.36 -10.08
C GLN A 60 -0.70 3.27 -10.05
N SER A 61 -0.01 4.38 -10.34
CA SER A 61 1.45 4.45 -10.29
C SER A 61 2.01 4.28 -8.88
N ALA A 62 1.35 4.85 -7.86
CA ALA A 62 1.74 4.69 -6.47
C ALA A 62 1.62 3.22 -6.03
N ILE A 63 0.52 2.56 -6.38
CA ILE A 63 0.32 1.14 -6.09
C ILE A 63 1.34 0.27 -6.84
N ALA A 64 1.56 0.52 -8.13
CA ALA A 64 2.52 -0.24 -8.93
C ALA A 64 3.94 -0.17 -8.34
N THR A 65 4.34 1.01 -7.84
CA THR A 65 5.64 1.20 -7.18
C THR A 65 5.78 0.32 -5.93
N ILE A 66 4.76 0.33 -5.06
CA ILE A 66 4.72 -0.53 -3.87
C ILE A 66 4.75 -2.00 -4.27
N ILE A 67 4.05 -2.35 -5.35
CA ILE A 67 3.98 -3.72 -5.85
C ILE A 67 5.33 -4.23 -6.34
N ASP A 68 6.01 -3.43 -7.14
CA ASP A 68 7.31 -3.81 -7.69
C ASP A 68 8.37 -3.92 -6.59
N GLU A 69 8.34 -3.03 -5.59
CA GLU A 69 9.20 -3.14 -4.41
C GLU A 69 8.96 -4.44 -3.61
N MET A 70 7.70 -4.86 -3.45
CA MET A 70 7.39 -6.13 -2.78
C MET A 70 7.91 -7.34 -3.57
N LYS A 71 7.72 -7.36 -4.89
CA LYS A 71 8.24 -8.43 -5.76
C LYS A 71 9.77 -8.53 -5.70
N LEU A 72 10.45 -7.39 -5.61
CA LEU A 72 11.91 -7.37 -5.45
C LEU A 72 12.35 -7.99 -4.12
N LEU A 73 11.58 -7.82 -3.04
CA LEU A 73 11.86 -8.47 -1.76
C LEU A 73 11.58 -9.98 -1.80
N ASP A 74 10.49 -10.40 -2.45
CA ASP A 74 10.10 -11.81 -2.53
C ASP A 74 11.01 -12.62 -3.47
N GLY A 75 11.41 -12.04 -4.61
CA GLY A 75 12.31 -12.67 -5.58
C GLY A 75 13.77 -12.78 -5.15
N ASN A 76 14.14 -12.14 -4.03
CA ASN A 76 15.49 -12.20 -3.46
C ASN A 76 15.60 -13.21 -2.29
N ARG A 77 14.59 -14.07 -2.12
CA ARG A 77 14.46 -15.02 -1.01
C ARG A 77 14.72 -16.47 -1.42
#